data_AF-A0A421K5W8-F1
#
_entry.id   AF-A0A421K5W8-F1
#
_cell.length_a   1.000
_cell.length_b   1.000
_cell.length_c   1.000
_cell.angle_alpha   90.00
_cell.angle_beta   90.00
_cell.angle_gamma   90.00
#
_symmetry.space_group_name_H-M   'P 1'
#
loop_
_entity.id
_entity.type
_entity.pdbx_description
1 polymer ?
#
loop_
_entity_poly.entity_id
_entity_poly.type
_entity_poly.pdbx_seq_one_letter_code
_entity_poly.pdbx_strand_id
1 'polypeptide(L)'
;MSKPTIILWSILSFIVSGIYVFYGLMMLQVEQLPALPFIAASMAFGYGLITIYLLSLAWTKTDKSLVQMTKYIALIMLVVQIALTLAAGKASGIEWLGILIMSLMIGINWFSIKSVSEYHSQD
;
A
#
# COMPACT_ATOMS: atom_id res chain seq x y z
N MET A 1 -19.03 4.47 -10.55
CA MET A 1 -17.95 3.98 -11.46
C MET A 1 -18.42 2.66 -12.06
N SER A 2 -18.06 2.33 -13.31
CA SER A 2 -18.54 1.07 -13.90
C SER A 2 -17.83 -0.15 -13.28
N LYS A 3 -18.54 -1.28 -13.21
CA LYS A 3 -18.00 -2.54 -12.67
C LYS A 3 -16.67 -2.98 -13.31
N PRO A 4 -16.47 -2.88 -14.65
CA PRO A 4 -15.19 -3.22 -15.27
C PRO A 4 -14.02 -2.36 -14.77
N THR A 5 -14.24 -1.06 -14.56
CA THR A 5 -13.21 -0.16 -14.06
C THR A 5 -12.82 -0.49 -12.61
N ILE A 6 -13.78 -0.87 -11.77
CA ILE A 6 -13.51 -1.27 -10.37
C ILE A 6 -12.69 -2.57 -10.31
N ILE A 7 -13.00 -3.54 -11.18
CA ILE A 7 -12.24 -4.78 -11.30
C ILE A 7 -10.79 -4.47 -11.73
N LEU A 8 -10.60 -3.58 -12.72
CA LEU A 8 -9.26 -3.16 -13.15
C LEU A 8 -8.46 -2.54 -11.99
N TRP A 9 -9.08 -1.65 -11.21
CA TRP A 9 -8.44 -1.07 -10.02
C TRP A 9 -8.09 -2.12 -8.97
N SER A 10 -8.95 -3.12 -8.78
CA SER A 10 -8.71 -4.23 -7.84
C SER A 10 -7.51 -5.07 -8.26
N ILE A 11 -7.38 -5.37 -9.55
CA ILE A 11 -6.21 -6.10 -10.09
C ILE A 11 -4.95 -5.26 -9.91
N LEU A 12 -5.00 -3.96 -10.22
CA LEU A 12 -3.86 -3.08 -10.06
C LEU A 12 -3.42 -2.97 -8.59
N SER A 13 -4.37 -2.84 -7.66
CA SER A 13 -4.07 -2.82 -6.23
C SER A 13 -3.50 -4.16 -5.74
N PHE A 14 -3.99 -5.28 -6.26
CA PHE A 14 -3.41 -6.60 -5.94
C PHE A 14 -1.96 -6.71 -6.42
N ILE A 15 -1.65 -6.25 -7.64
CA ILE A 15 -0.28 -6.21 -8.18
C ILE A 15 0.61 -5.31 -7.30
N VAL A 16 0.17 -4.09 -7.01
CA VAL A 16 0.90 -3.14 -6.16
C VAL A 16 1.17 -3.74 -4.78
N SER A 17 0.18 -4.35 -4.15
CA SER A 17 0.33 -4.99 -2.85
C SER A 17 1.27 -6.20 -2.93
N GLY A 18 1.22 -6.96 -4.03
CA GLY A 18 2.16 -8.04 -4.33
C GLY A 18 3.61 -7.55 -4.43
N ILE A 19 3.86 -6.38 -5.03
CA ILE A 19 5.20 -5.77 -5.07
C ILE A 19 5.69 -5.47 -3.65
N TYR A 20 4.83 -4.90 -2.79
CA TYR A 20 5.17 -4.62 -1.39
C TYR A 20 5.49 -5.89 -0.59
N VAL A 21 4.67 -6.94 -0.73
CA VAL A 21 4.90 -8.25 -0.09
C VAL A 21 6.22 -8.85 -0.58
N PHE A 22 6.43 -8.89 -1.90
CA PHE A 22 7.63 -9.48 -2.49
C PHE A 22 8.89 -8.72 -2.05
N TYR A 23 8.88 -7.39 -2.12
CA TYR A 23 9.99 -6.56 -1.65
C TYR A 23 10.32 -6.82 -0.18
N GLY A 24 9.31 -6.77 0.69
CA GLY A 24 9.51 -7.00 2.12
C GLY A 24 10.05 -8.39 2.41
N LEU A 25 9.51 -9.43 1.75
CA LEU A 25 9.93 -10.81 1.93
C LEU A 25 11.37 -11.05 1.45
N MET A 26 11.75 -10.48 0.31
CA MET A 26 13.12 -10.55 -0.22
C MET A 26 14.13 -9.87 0.72
N MET A 27 13.79 -8.69 1.25
CA MET A 27 14.66 -7.95 2.15
C MET A 27 14.82 -8.66 3.51
N LEU A 28 13.73 -9.19 4.07
CA LEU A 28 13.76 -9.88 5.36
C LEU A 28 14.57 -11.19 5.36
N GLN A 29 14.92 -11.73 4.19
CA GLN A 29 15.80 -12.90 4.06
C GLN A 29 17.30 -12.57 4.15
N VAL A 30 17.67 -11.29 4.15
CA VAL A 30 19.09 -10.88 4.23
C VAL A 30 19.61 -11.10 5.65
N GLU A 31 20.56 -12.02 5.83
CA GLU A 31 21.08 -12.48 7.13
C GLU A 31 21.60 -11.37 8.06
N GLN A 32 21.99 -10.22 7.52
CA GLN A 32 22.53 -9.10 8.29
C GLN A 32 21.96 -7.77 7.83
N LEU A 33 20.64 -7.70 7.69
CA LEU A 33 19.98 -6.48 7.26
C LEU A 33 20.10 -5.38 8.34
N PRO A 34 20.63 -4.19 8.03
CA PRO A 34 20.69 -3.10 8.99
C PRO A 34 19.28 -2.69 9.47
N ALA A 35 19.21 -2.13 10.68
CA ALA A 35 17.94 -1.88 11.37
C ALA A 35 16.93 -1.03 10.56
N LEU A 36 17.40 0.03 9.89
CA LEU A 36 16.52 0.94 9.13
C LEU A 36 15.90 0.24 7.90
N PRO A 37 16.67 -0.43 7.01
CA PRO A 37 16.12 -1.31 5.98
C PRO A 37 15.24 -2.44 6.50
N PHE A 38 15.55 -3.02 7.67
CA PHE A 38 14.71 -4.06 8.28
C PHE A 38 13.32 -3.52 8.63
N ILE A 39 13.25 -2.36 9.30
CA ILE A 39 11.97 -1.68 9.60
C ILE A 39 11.21 -1.37 8.30
N ALA A 40 11.89 -0.83 7.28
CA ALA A 40 11.29 -0.55 5.98
C ALA A 40 10.69 -1.81 5.34
N ALA A 41 11.42 -2.92 5.36
CA ALA A 41 11.00 -4.20 4.81
C ALA A 41 9.80 -4.80 5.56
N SER A 42 9.81 -4.79 6.89
CA SER A 42 8.68 -5.25 7.72
C SER A 42 7.42 -4.42 7.46
N MET A 43 7.56 -3.10 7.37
CA MET A 43 6.43 -2.19 7.09
C MET A 43 5.87 -2.41 5.68
N ALA A 44 6.74 -2.55 4.67
CA ALA A 44 6.32 -2.86 3.31
C ALA A 44 5.59 -4.21 3.23
N PHE A 45 6.15 -5.25 3.86
CA PHE A 45 5.55 -6.58 3.92
C PHE A 45 4.16 -6.54 4.56
N GLY A 46 4.06 -5.96 5.76
CA GLY A 46 2.81 -5.83 6.49
C GLY A 46 1.77 -5.00 5.74
N TYR A 47 2.17 -3.86 5.16
CA TYR A 47 1.29 -3.02 4.34
C TYR A 47 0.71 -3.79 3.16
N GLY A 48 1.53 -4.55 2.43
CA GLY A 48 1.08 -5.37 1.30
C GLY A 48 0.05 -6.41 1.73
N LEU A 49 0.31 -7.17 2.80
CA LEU A 49 -0.62 -8.18 3.32
C LEU A 49 -1.93 -7.58 3.82
N ILE A 50 -1.85 -6.50 4.60
CA ILE A 50 -3.03 -5.80 5.13
C ILE A 50 -3.87 -5.24 3.99
N THR A 51 -3.25 -4.68 2.95
CA THR A 51 -3.98 -4.15 1.80
C THR A 51 -4.69 -5.27 1.04
N ILE A 52 -4.03 -6.40 0.77
CA ILE A 52 -4.67 -7.56 0.14
C ILE A 52 -5.89 -8.00 0.96
N TYR A 53 -5.71 -8.13 2.27
CA TYR A 53 -6.80 -8.49 3.17
C TYR A 53 -7.97 -7.50 3.12
N LEU A 54 -7.69 -6.19 3.20
CA LEU A 54 -8.72 -5.15 3.16
C LEU A 54 -9.45 -5.09 1.81
N LEU A 55 -8.73 -5.29 0.70
CA LEU A 55 -9.33 -5.38 -0.62
C LEU A 55 -10.25 -6.61 -0.72
N SER A 56 -9.81 -7.78 -0.27
CA SER A 56 -10.66 -8.98 -0.21
C SER A 56 -11.88 -8.76 0.67
N LEU A 57 -11.71 -8.10 1.82
CA LEU A 57 -12.82 -7.80 2.74
C LEU A 57 -13.82 -6.84 2.10
N ALA A 58 -13.36 -5.80 1.40
CA ALA A 58 -14.22 -4.82 0.72
C ALA A 58 -15.13 -5.44 -0.35
N TRP A 59 -14.70 -6.54 -0.97
CA TRP A 59 -15.53 -7.30 -1.91
C TRP A 59 -16.61 -8.17 -1.25
N THR A 60 -16.52 -8.37 0.07
CA THR A 60 -17.45 -9.25 0.81
C THR A 60 -18.33 -8.51 1.80
N LYS A 61 -17.89 -7.33 2.28
CA LYS A 61 -18.60 -6.53 3.27
C LYS A 61 -18.50 -5.06 2.94
N THR A 62 -19.64 -4.38 3.04
CA THR A 62 -19.74 -2.93 2.95
C THR A 62 -19.71 -2.33 4.36
N ASP A 63 -18.58 -1.76 4.73
CA ASP A 63 -18.45 -1.03 6.00
C ASP A 63 -17.69 0.28 5.77
N LYS A 64 -18.29 1.40 6.21
CA LYS A 64 -17.65 2.72 6.18
C LYS A 64 -16.37 2.74 7.01
N SER A 65 -16.29 1.89 8.04
CA SER A 65 -15.08 1.72 8.85
C SER A 65 -13.90 1.21 8.02
N LEU A 66 -14.15 0.40 6.98
CA LEU A 66 -13.12 -0.18 6.11
C LEU A 66 -12.43 0.91 5.29
N VAL A 67 -13.21 1.82 4.69
CA VAL A 67 -12.66 2.98 3.94
C VAL A 67 -11.80 3.86 4.85
N GLN A 68 -12.23 4.05 6.10
CA GLN A 68 -11.50 4.85 7.09
C GLN A 68 -10.21 4.16 7.54
N MET A 69 -10.23 2.85 7.80
CA MET A 69 -9.04 2.06 8.11
C MET A 69 -8.01 2.12 6.98
N THR A 70 -8.43 1.92 5.73
CA THR A 70 -7.53 1.99 4.57
C THR A 70 -6.89 3.37 4.45
N LYS A 71 -7.66 4.44 4.69
CA LYS A 71 -7.12 5.81 4.69
C LYS A 71 -6.02 6.00 5.74
N TYR A 72 -6.23 5.49 6.96
CA TYR A 72 -5.22 5.60 8.02
C TYR A 72 -3.98 4.77 7.70
N ILE A 73 -4.13 3.55 7.20
CA ILE A 73 -3.00 2.70 6.82
C ILE A 73 -2.19 3.33 5.68
N ALA A 74 -2.87 3.87 4.66
CA ALA A 74 -2.23 4.58 3.56
C ALA A 74 -1.44 5.81 4.05
N LEU A 75 -2.04 6.60 4.95
CA LEU A 75 -1.38 7.78 5.52
C LEU A 75 -0.17 7.40 6.38
N ILE A 76 -0.30 6.39 7.24
CA ILE A 76 0.81 5.88 8.04
C ILE A 76 1.95 5.41 7.14
N MET A 77 1.63 4.63 6.10
CA MET A 77 2.63 4.14 5.16
C MET A 77 3.34 5.29 4.42
N LEU A 78 2.59 6.32 4.01
CA LEU A 78 3.17 7.50 3.37
C LEU A 78 4.13 8.25 4.30
N VAL A 79 3.72 8.50 5.55
CA VAL A 79 4.55 9.17 6.56
C VAL A 79 5.81 8.37 6.85
N VAL A 80 5.67 7.05 7.04
CA VAL A 80 6.79 6.14 7.28
C VAL A 80 7.76 6.15 6.11
N GLN A 81 7.25 6.08 4.87
CA GLN A 81 8.08 6.15 3.67
C GLN A 81 8.91 7.43 3.61
N ILE A 82 8.27 8.59 3.84
CA ILE A 82 8.96 9.90 3.84
C ILE A 82 10.02 9.94 4.96
N ALA A 83 9.66 9.52 6.18
CA ALA A 83 10.56 9.51 7.32
C ALA A 83 11.80 8.64 7.08
N LEU A 84 11.61 7.44 6.51
CA LEU A 84 12.70 6.52 6.19
C LEU A 84 13.61 7.07 5.08
N THR A 85 13.05 7.69 4.04
CA THR A 85 13.86 8.31 2.98
C THR A 85 14.69 9.49 3.52
N LEU A 86 14.11 10.34 4.36
CA LEU A 86 14.84 11.44 4.99
C LEU A 86 15.92 10.94 5.97
N ALA A 87 15.62 9.90 6.75
CA ALA A 87 16.57 9.30 7.69
C ALA A 87 17.76 8.63 6.99
N ALA A 88 17.59 8.17 5.74
CA ALA A 88 18.68 7.64 4.94
C ALA A 88 19.70 8.72 4.51
N GLY A 89 19.42 10.01 4.75
CA GLY A 89 20.38 11.10 4.58
C GLY A 89 20.75 11.42 3.14
N LYS A 90 20.03 10.87 2.18
CA LYS A 90 20.24 11.06 0.75
C LYS A 90 19.02 11.75 0.17
N ALA A 91 19.22 12.99 -0.28
CA ALA A 91 18.20 13.80 -0.92
C ALA A 91 18.64 14.10 -2.36
N SER A 92 18.66 13.05 -3.18
CA SER A 92 18.89 13.10 -4.61
C SER A 92 17.56 13.11 -5.37
N GLY A 93 17.57 13.57 -6.63
CA GLY A 93 16.38 13.55 -7.48
C GLY A 93 15.78 12.16 -7.68
N ILE A 94 16.60 11.11 -7.60
CA ILE A 94 16.17 9.71 -7.72
C ILE A 94 15.31 9.29 -6.51
N GLU A 95 15.66 9.75 -5.30
CA GLU A 95 14.87 9.46 -4.10
C GLU A 95 13.50 10.14 -4.12
N TRP A 96 13.44 11.38 -4.62
CA TRP A 96 12.16 12.06 -4.81
C TRP A 96 11.26 11.36 -5.83
N LEU A 97 11.84 10.85 -6.93
CA LEU A 97 11.11 10.03 -7.88
C LEU A 97 10.61 8.72 -7.21
N GLY A 98 11.44 8.10 -6.38
CA GLY A 98 11.06 6.93 -5.58
C GLY A 98 9.88 7.22 -4.66
N ILE A 99 9.91 8.33 -3.91
CA ILE A 99 8.81 8.77 -3.05
C ILE A 99 7.52 8.98 -3.87
N LEU A 100 7.63 9.62 -5.05
CA LEU A 100 6.47 9.85 -5.92
C LEU A 100 5.86 8.53 -6.39
N ILE A 101 6.66 7.57 -6.87
CA ILE A 101 6.19 6.25 -7.31
C ILE A 101 5.50 5.52 -6.16
N MET A 102 6.12 5.49 -4.97
CA MET A 102 5.56 4.85 -3.79
C MET A 102 4.25 5.51 -3.35
N SER A 103 4.17 6.83 -3.42
CA SER A 103 2.95 7.60 -3.11
C SER A 103 1.81 7.26 -4.07
N LEU A 104 2.11 7.12 -5.37
CA LEU A 104 1.13 6.67 -6.37
C LEU A 104 0.66 5.25 -6.08
N MET A 105 1.58 4.33 -5.76
CA MET A 105 1.23 2.95 -5.37
C MET A 105 0.32 2.91 -4.13
N ILE A 106 0.61 3.70 -3.11
CA ILE A 106 -0.24 3.84 -1.93
C ILE A 106 -1.62 4.40 -2.32
N GLY A 107 -1.64 5.42 -3.18
CA GLY A 107 -2.86 6.02 -3.71
C GLY A 107 -3.74 5.02 -4.47
N ILE A 108 -3.13 4.17 -5.31
CA ILE A 108 -3.81 3.10 -6.05
C ILE A 108 -4.54 2.16 -5.09
N ASN A 109 -3.85 1.70 -4.04
CA ASN A 109 -4.41 0.79 -3.05
C ASN A 109 -5.60 1.40 -2.31
N TRP A 110 -5.44 2.63 -1.82
CA TRP A 110 -6.52 3.34 -1.15
C TRP A 110 -7.72 3.57 -2.08
N PHE A 111 -7.45 4.06 -3.29
CA PHE A 111 -8.48 4.37 -4.27
C PHE A 111 -9.25 3.12 -4.72
N SER A 112 -8.56 2.00 -4.92
CA SER A 112 -9.17 0.72 -5.27
C SER A 112 -10.14 0.25 -4.18
N ILE A 113 -9.70 0.16 -2.93
CA ILE A 113 -10.52 -0.31 -1.82
C ILE A 113 -11.72 0.62 -1.58
N LYS A 114 -11.50 1.93 -1.67
CA LYS A 114 -12.58 2.93 -1.60
C LYS A 114 -13.62 2.69 -2.70
N SER A 115 -13.17 2.52 -3.94
CA SER A 115 -14.05 2.33 -5.10
C SER A 115 -14.90 1.05 -4.98
N VAL A 116 -14.31 -0.05 -4.50
CA VAL A 116 -15.03 -1.31 -4.24
C VAL A 116 -16.08 -1.12 -3.14
N SER A 117 -15.72 -0.43 -2.05
CA SER A 117 -16.62 -0.20 -0.92
C SER A 117 -17.80 0.71 -1.28
N GLU A 118 -17.57 1.75 -2.07
CA GLU A 118 -18.61 2.68 -2.53
C GLU A 118 -19.56 2.02 -3.54
N TYR A 119 -19.06 1.12 -4.39
CA TYR A 119 -19.89 0.38 -5.34
C TYR A 119 -20.94 -0.50 -4.63
N HIS A 120 -20.54 -1.28 -3.64
CA HIS A 120 -21.48 -2.10 -2.85
C HIS A 120 -22.40 -1.29 -1.94
N SER A 121 -22.14 0.02 -1.74
CA SER A 121 -23.03 0.89 -0.96
C SER A 121 -24.17 1.48 -1.80
N GLN A 122 -24.13 1.28 -3.12
CA GLN A 122 -25.12 1.76 -4.08
C GLN A 122 -26.12 0.66 -4.52
N ASP A 123 -25.78 -0.60 -4.24
CA ASP A 123 -26.63 -1.78 -4.44
C ASP A 123 -27.46 -2.06 -3.17
#